data_AF-A0A392P314-F1
#
_entry.id   AF-A0A392P314-F1
#
_cell.length_a   1.000
_cell.length_b   1.000
_cell.length_c   1.000
_cell.angle_alpha   90.00
_cell.angle_beta   90.00
_cell.angle_gamma   90.00
#
_symmetry.space_group_name_H-M   'P 1'
#
loop_
_entity.id
_entity.type
_entity.pdbx_description
1 polymer ?
#
loop_
_entity_poly.entity_id
_entity_poly.type
_entity_poly.pdbx_seq_one_letter_code
_entity_poly.pdbx_strand_id
1 'polypeptide(L)' 'NELKLALRAGFDPTRCIFNGNGKILEDLVLAAEAGVFVNIDSEFDLENIVAAARIAGKRVNVLLRINPDVDPQ' A
#
# COMPACT_ATOMS: atom_id res chain seq x y z
N ASN A 1 -9.48 4.57 -5.17
CA ASN A 1 -10.12 5.92 -5.30
C ASN A 1 -9.29 7.08 -4.76
N GLU A 2 -8.69 6.97 -3.57
CA GLU A 2 -7.89 8.07 -2.99
C GLU A 2 -6.48 8.18 -3.61
N LEU A 3 -5.78 7.05 -3.80
CA LEU A 3 -4.45 7.03 -4.40
C LEU A 3 -4.41 7.72 -5.77
N LYS A 4 -5.33 7.34 -6.67
CA LYS A 4 -5.46 7.96 -8.00
C LYS A 4 -5.69 9.47 -7.92
N LEU A 5 -6.49 9.93 -6.96
CA LEU A 5 -6.76 11.36 -6.76
C LEU A 5 -5.52 12.10 -6.24
N ALA A 6 -4.83 11.54 -5.25
CA ALA A 6 -3.60 12.12 -4.70
C ALA A 6 -2.52 12.27 -5.78
N LEU A 7 -2.30 11.23 -6.60
CA LEU A 7 -1.36 11.29 -7.72
C LEU A 7 -1.75 12.37 -8.74
N ARG A 8 -3.04 12.46 -9.08
CA ARG A 8 -3.55 13.50 -10.00
C ARG A 8 -3.42 14.91 -9.44
N ALA A 9 -3.51 15.07 -8.12
CA ALA A 9 -3.34 16.34 -7.43
C ALA A 9 -1.85 16.73 -7.26
N GLY A 10 -0.90 15.89 -7.71
CA GLY A 10 0.52 16.19 -7.69
C GLY A 10 1.19 15.93 -6.33
N PHE A 11 0.59 15.12 -5.46
CA PHE A 11 1.26 14.67 -4.25
C PHE A 11 2.49 13.84 -4.61
N ASP A 12 3.60 14.09 -3.91
CA ASP A 12 4.82 13.30 -4.03
C ASP A 12 4.56 11.84 -3.58
N PRO A 13 4.64 10.84 -4.49
CA PRO A 13 4.36 9.45 -4.15
C PRO A 13 5.25 8.90 -3.04
N THR A 14 6.49 9.39 -2.93
CA THR A 14 7.44 8.96 -1.90
C THR A 14 7.05 9.42 -0.50
N ARG A 15 6.06 10.30 -0.40
CA ARG A 15 5.49 10.81 0.85
C ARG A 15 4.05 10.31 1.08
N CYS A 16 3.55 9.43 0.21
CA CYS A 16 2.23 8.82 0.32
C CYS A 16 2.33 7.45 1.01
N ILE A 17 1.32 7.13 1.83
CA ILE A 17 1.16 5.81 2.45
C ILE A 17 -0.23 5.29 2.09
N PHE A 18 -0.29 4.16 1.41
CA PHE A 18 -1.52 3.48 1.04
C PHE A 18 -1.93 2.48 2.14
N ASN A 19 -3.10 2.74 2.72
CA ASN A 19 -3.64 2.06 3.88
C ASN A 19 -4.96 1.36 3.55
N GLY A 20 -5.42 0.51 4.47
CA GLY A 20 -6.79 -0.02 4.46
C GLY A 20 -6.84 -1.53 4.24
N ASN A 21 -7.83 -2.18 4.85
CA ASN A 21 -8.12 -3.58 4.60
C ASN A 21 -8.75 -3.76 3.21
N GLY A 22 -8.42 -4.86 2.52
CA GLY A 22 -9.03 -5.19 1.23
C GLY A 22 -8.52 -4.35 0.05
N LYS A 23 -7.24 -3.97 0.04
CA LYS A 23 -6.61 -3.33 -1.12
C LYS A 23 -6.73 -4.26 -2.33
N ILE A 24 -7.33 -3.77 -3.40
CA ILE A 24 -7.47 -4.54 -4.64
C ILE A 24 -6.17 -4.56 -5.43
N LEU A 25 -5.95 -5.62 -6.20
CA LEU A 25 -4.70 -5.84 -6.94
C LEU A 25 -4.38 -4.68 -7.87
N GLU A 26 -5.36 -4.11 -8.54
CA GLU A 26 -5.18 -3.00 -9.48
C GLU A 26 -4.67 -1.73 -8.79
N ASP A 27 -5.19 -1.42 -7.59
CA ASP A 27 -4.74 -0.26 -6.81
C ASP A 27 -3.34 -0.52 -6.20
N LEU A 28 -3.02 -1.78 -5.86
CA LEU A 28 -1.68 -2.17 -5.41
C LEU A 28 -0.63 -2.10 -6.53
N VAL A 29 -0.97 -2.49 -7.76
CA VAL A 29 -0.10 -2.34 -8.92
C VAL A 29 0.20 -0.86 -9.15
N LEU A 30 -0.82 0.00 -9.10
CA LEU A 30 -0.64 1.45 -9.20
C LEU A 30 0.28 1.99 -8.08
N ALA A 31 0.10 1.54 -6.83
CA ALA A 31 0.96 1.94 -5.72
C ALA A 31 2.42 1.53 -5.95
N ALA A 32 2.65 0.30 -6.44
CA ALA A 32 3.96 -0.22 -6.78
C ALA A 32 4.62 0.57 -7.93
N GLU A 33 3.87 0.87 -8.99
CA GLU A 33 4.33 1.66 -10.13
C GLU A 33 4.72 3.08 -9.72
N ALA A 34 3.92 3.71 -8.86
CA ALA A 34 4.15 5.07 -8.38
C ALA A 34 5.23 5.16 -7.30
N GLY A 35 5.63 4.05 -6.68
CA GLY A 35 6.63 4.04 -5.59
C GLY A 35 6.07 4.49 -4.23
N VAL A 36 4.77 4.27 -4.00
CA VAL A 36 4.06 4.61 -2.76
C VAL A 36 4.35 3.56 -1.68
N PHE A 37 4.42 3.98 -0.42
CA PHE A 37 4.51 3.04 0.71
C PHE A 37 3.20 2.31 0.90
N VAL A 38 3.23 1.01 1.18
CA VAL A 38 2.02 0.20 1.40
C VAL A 38 2.07 -0.44 2.79
N ASN A 39 1.02 -0.21 3.59
CA ASN A 39 0.86 -0.92 4.86
C ASN A 39 0.34 -2.34 4.61
N ILE A 40 0.98 -3.33 5.23
CA ILE A 40 0.53 -4.72 5.26
C ILE A 40 -0.39 -4.89 6.47
N ASP A 41 -1.65 -5.24 6.22
CA ASP A 41 -2.65 -5.48 7.26
C ASP A 41 -2.87 -6.97 7.57
N SER A 42 -2.52 -7.88 6.65
CA SER A 42 -2.69 -9.33 6.81
C SER A 42 -1.78 -10.13 5.85
N GLU A 43 -1.70 -11.45 6.05
CA GLU A 43 -0.97 -12.35 5.13
C GLU A 43 -1.56 -12.33 3.71
N PHE A 44 -2.89 -12.31 3.58
CA PHE A 44 -3.56 -12.16 2.28
C PHE A 44 -3.22 -10.84 1.59
N ASP A 45 -3.14 -9.75 2.36
CA ASP A 45 -2.73 -8.44 1.85
C ASP A 45 -1.27 -8.48 1.36
N LEU A 46 -0.38 -9.14 2.10
CA LEU A 46 1.02 -9.36 1.68
C LEU A 46 1.12 -10.15 0.37
N GLU A 47 0.34 -11.22 0.21
CA GLU A 47 0.31 -12.00 -1.03
C GLU A 47 -0.08 -11.14 -2.25
N ASN A 48 -1.09 -10.29 -2.09
CA ASN A 48 -1.51 -9.36 -3.15
C ASN A 48 -0.44 -8.29 -3.44
N ILE A 49 0.24 -7.77 -2.42
CA ILE A 49 1.36 -6.83 -2.60
C ILE A 49 2.50 -7.48 -3.37
N VAL A 50 2.84 -8.75 -3.08
CA VAL A 50 3.85 -9.51 -3.82
C VAL A 50 3.43 -9.73 -5.28
N ALA A 51 2.17 -10.05 -5.54
CA ALA A 51 1.64 -10.17 -6.89
C ALA A 51 1.74 -8.83 -7.64
N ALA A 52 1.34 -7.73 -7.02
CA ALA A 52 1.45 -6.39 -7.57
C ALA A 52 2.90 -5.98 -7.88
N ALA A 53 3.84 -6.28 -6.97
CA ALA A 53 5.27 -6.04 -7.17
C ALA A 53 5.81 -6.77 -8.40
N ARG A 54 5.40 -8.03 -8.59
CA ARG A 54 5.78 -8.84 -9.76
C ARG A 54 5.19 -8.28 -11.06
N ILE A 55 3.91 -7.91 -11.04
CA ILE A 55 3.22 -7.32 -12.20
C ILE A 55 3.88 -6.00 -12.61
N ALA A 56 4.16 -5.12 -11.64
CA ALA A 56 4.79 -3.83 -11.88
C ALA A 56 6.30 -3.93 -12.20
N GLY A 57 6.92 -5.09 -11.96
CA GLY A 57 8.37 -5.26 -12.10
C GLY A 57 9.19 -4.40 -11.13
N LYS A 58 8.61 -4.03 -9.98
CA LYS A 58 9.21 -3.09 -9.01
C LYS A 58 9.17 -3.66 -7.60
N ARG A 59 10.13 -3.25 -6.76
CA ARG A 59 10.06 -3.47 -5.32
C ARG A 59 9.07 -2.49 -4.70
N VAL A 60 8.23 -2.99 -3.80
CA VAL A 60 7.27 -2.18 -3.03
C VAL A 60 7.85 -1.88 -1.67
N ASN A 61 7.80 -0.61 -1.27
CA ASN A 61 8.18 -0.21 0.08
C ASN A 61 7.00 -0.51 1.01
N VAL A 62 7.22 -1.35 2.02
CA VAL A 62 6.15 -1.82 2.91
C VAL A 62 6.42 -1.45 4.36
N LEU A 63 5.34 -1.31 5.13
CA LEU A 63 5.39 -1.28 6.59
C LEU A 63 4.40 -2.33 7.13
N LEU A 64 4.70 -2.88 8.31
CA LEU A 64 3.81 -3.80 8.99
C LEU A 64 2.89 -3.00 9.92
N ARG A 65 1.57 -3.17 9.78
CA ARG A 65 0.63 -2.59 10.74
C ARG A 65 0.54 -3.49 11.96
N ILE A 66 1.01 -2.98 13.09
CA ILE A 66 0.94 -3.67 14.38
C ILE A 66 -0.17 -3.02 15.19
N ASN A 67 -1.08 -3.84 15.72
CA ASN A 67 -1.99 -3.42 16.78
C ASN A 67 -1.24 -3.58 18.11
N PRO A 68 -0.85 -2.50 18.79
CA PRO A 68 -0.14 -2.61 20.06
C PRO A 68 -1.07 -3.21 21.12
N ASP A 69 -0.52 -4.05 21.99
CA ASP A 69 -1.21 -4.65 23.14
C ASP A 69 -1.29 -3.61 24.28
N VAL A 70 -2.07 -2.56 24.05
CA VAL A 70 -2.35 -1.48 25.01
C VAL A 70 -3.84 -1.47 25.32
N ASP A 71 -4.14 -1.50 26.61
CA ASP A 71 -5.50 -1.39 27.11
C ASP A 71 -6.01 0.05 26.88
N PRO A 72 -7.08 0.27 26.09
CA PRO A 72 -7.63 1.60 25.90
C PRO A 72 -8.30 2.06 27.20
N GLN A 73 -7.68 3.02 27.89
CA GLN A 73 -8.32 3.74 28.99
C GLN A 73 -9.35 4.75 28.49
#